data_AF-A0A3D1TW35-F1
#
_entry.id   AF-A0A3D1TW35-F1
#
_cell.length_a   1.000
_cell.length_b   1.000
_cell.length_c   1.000
_cell.angle_alpha   90.00
_cell.angle_beta   90.00
_cell.angle_gamma   90.00
#
_symmetry.space_group_name_H-M   'P 1'
#
loop_
_entity.id
_entity.type
_entity.pdbx_description
1 polymer ?
#
loop_
_entity_poly.entity_id
_entity_poly.type
_entity_poly.pdbx_seq_one_letter_code
_entity_poly.pdbx_strand_id
1 'polypeptide(L)'
;MMRTVPLPDVRLPYSILSGLSIGRYHAFASCPSYELMLTEPMQDGRLAACGIHLPIKQEADGSVVIGDSHQYADPADLSALEERTDGDINGAILEYARSMLRLPSWELQSLWNGYYLVHENEPIFTATVEGRIHIVTGIGGKGMSTGPGYAQYSVETVLD
;
A
#
# COMPACT_ATOMS: atom_id res chain seq x y z
N MET A 1 0.38 7.59 4.38
CA MET A 1 -0.06 6.78 5.54
C MET A 1 -0.11 7.66 6.78
N MET A 2 -1.02 7.36 7.70
CA MET A 2 -1.25 8.10 8.94
C MET A 2 -1.47 7.15 10.10
N ARG A 3 -1.24 7.62 11.33
CA ARG A 3 -1.56 6.88 12.55
C ARG A 3 -2.10 7.82 13.62
N THR A 4 -3.19 7.42 14.27
CA THR A 4 -3.78 8.16 15.38
C THR A 4 -2.91 8.09 16.63
N VAL A 5 -3.18 8.93 17.62
CA VAL A 5 -2.82 8.61 19.02
C VAL A 5 -3.47 7.29 19.46
N PRO A 6 -2.94 6.57 20.47
CA PRO A 6 -3.62 5.43 21.06
C PRO A 6 -5.06 5.73 21.48
N LEU A 7 -6.00 4.84 21.15
CA LEU A 7 -7.42 4.97 21.48
C LEU A 7 -7.81 3.85 22.47
N PRO A 8 -7.63 4.06 23.80
CA PRO A 8 -7.73 2.98 24.80
C PRO A 8 -9.10 2.32 24.88
N ASP A 9 -10.17 3.08 24.60
CA ASP A 9 -11.55 2.60 24.63
C ASP A 9 -12.04 2.04 23.29
N VAL A 10 -11.16 1.98 22.28
CA VAL A 10 -11.49 1.46 20.95
C VAL A 10 -10.89 0.09 20.76
N ARG A 11 -11.69 -0.84 20.22
CA ARG A 11 -11.22 -2.15 19.79
C ARG A 11 -11.65 -2.43 18.37
N LEU A 12 -10.69 -2.54 17.45
CA LEU A 12 -10.89 -3.01 16.09
C LEU A 12 -10.36 -4.44 15.99
N PRO A 13 -11.21 -5.47 16.13
CA PRO A 13 -10.76 -6.86 16.17
C PRO A 13 -10.19 -7.35 14.83
N TYR A 14 -10.51 -6.66 13.73
CA TYR A 14 -10.11 -7.02 12.38
C TYR A 14 -9.64 -5.77 11.62
N SER A 15 -8.75 -5.98 10.66
CA SER A 15 -8.43 -4.96 9.67
C SER A 15 -9.65 -4.69 8.78
N ILE A 16 -9.84 -3.44 8.42
CA ILE A 16 -10.84 -3.01 7.44
C ILE A 16 -10.10 -2.76 6.13
N LEU A 17 -10.61 -3.31 5.02
CA LEU A 17 -10.19 -2.94 3.68
C LEU A 17 -11.40 -2.35 2.96
N SER A 18 -11.24 -1.18 2.37
CA SER A 18 -12.31 -0.58 1.58
C SER A 18 -12.54 -1.35 0.28
N GLY A 19 -13.71 -1.17 -0.34
CA GLY A 19 -14.00 -1.76 -1.65
C GLY A 19 -13.01 -1.35 -2.73
N LEU A 20 -12.37 -0.17 -2.60
CA LEU A 20 -11.33 0.32 -3.52
C LEU A 20 -10.08 -0.58 -3.54
N SER A 21 -9.84 -1.37 -2.47
CA SER A 21 -8.76 -2.36 -2.43
C SER A 21 -8.94 -3.49 -3.44
N ILE A 22 -10.17 -3.83 -3.83
CA ILE A 22 -10.44 -4.98 -4.71
C ILE A 22 -9.82 -4.74 -6.10
N GLY A 23 -9.90 -3.52 -6.64
CA GLY A 23 -9.28 -3.17 -7.92
C GLY A 23 -7.76 -3.15 -7.93
N ARG A 24 -7.14 -3.07 -6.76
CA ARG A 24 -5.67 -3.02 -6.66
C ARG A 24 -5.02 -4.40 -6.75
N TYR A 25 -5.69 -5.45 -6.28
CA TYR A 25 -5.12 -6.79 -6.18
C TYR A 25 -5.58 -7.68 -7.33
N HIS A 26 -4.65 -8.00 -8.25
CA HIS A 26 -4.90 -8.90 -9.39
C HIS A 26 -5.50 -10.26 -9.02
N ALA A 27 -5.34 -10.71 -7.77
CA ALA A 27 -5.96 -11.94 -7.30
C ALA A 27 -7.50 -11.91 -7.43
N PHE A 28 -8.14 -10.75 -7.36
CA PHE A 28 -9.58 -10.64 -7.56
C PHE A 28 -10.02 -10.75 -9.01
N ALA A 29 -9.10 -10.65 -9.99
CA ALA A 29 -9.43 -10.83 -11.40
C ALA A 29 -9.96 -12.24 -11.72
N SER A 30 -9.71 -13.23 -10.88
CA SER A 30 -10.31 -14.57 -11.02
C SER A 30 -11.77 -14.65 -10.56
N CYS A 31 -12.30 -13.60 -9.91
CA CYS A 31 -13.68 -13.59 -9.44
C CYS A 31 -14.64 -13.31 -10.61
N PRO A 32 -15.73 -14.09 -10.79
CA PRO A 32 -16.67 -13.89 -11.90
C PRO A 32 -17.30 -12.49 -11.96
N SER A 33 -17.38 -11.79 -10.83
CA SER A 33 -17.95 -10.46 -10.70
C SER A 33 -16.93 -9.31 -10.82
N TYR A 34 -15.65 -9.59 -11.08
CA TYR A 34 -14.60 -8.56 -11.11
C TYR A 34 -14.83 -7.50 -12.19
N GLU A 35 -15.25 -7.94 -13.39
CA GLU A 35 -15.54 -7.05 -14.52
C GLU A 35 -16.59 -5.99 -14.19
N LEU A 36 -17.57 -6.32 -13.33
CA LEU A 36 -18.61 -5.36 -12.90
C LEU A 36 -18.00 -4.16 -12.17
N MET A 37 -16.90 -4.36 -11.44
CA MET A 37 -16.22 -3.29 -10.72
C MET A 37 -15.39 -2.39 -11.65
N LEU A 38 -14.97 -2.89 -12.82
CA LEU A 38 -14.27 -2.08 -13.83
C LEU A 38 -15.23 -1.20 -14.63
N THR A 39 -16.46 -1.66 -14.81
CA THR A 39 -17.48 -0.95 -15.60
C THR A 39 -18.28 0.06 -14.80
N GLU A 40 -18.37 -0.11 -13.49
CA GLU A 40 -19.01 0.86 -12.60
C GLU A 40 -18.02 2.01 -12.33
N PRO A 41 -18.34 3.26 -12.72
CA PRO A 41 -17.47 4.39 -12.44
C PRO A 41 -17.27 4.51 -10.94
N MET A 42 -16.01 4.66 -10.51
CA MET A 42 -15.71 5.03 -9.13
C MET A 42 -16.51 6.29 -8.80
N GLN A 43 -17.42 6.20 -7.83
CA GLN A 43 -18.35 7.30 -7.56
C GLN A 43 -17.63 8.58 -7.15
N ASP A 44 -16.39 8.48 -6.66
CA ASP A 44 -15.55 9.60 -6.28
C ASP A 44 -14.26 9.67 -7.13
N GLY A 45 -14.26 10.54 -8.14
CA GLY A 45 -13.09 10.77 -8.99
C GLY A 45 -11.87 11.32 -8.25
N ARG A 46 -12.06 11.96 -7.08
CA ARG A 46 -10.95 12.44 -6.25
C ARG A 46 -10.21 11.28 -5.60
N LEU A 47 -10.93 10.29 -5.08
CA LEU A 47 -10.30 9.09 -4.51
C LEU A 47 -9.51 8.31 -5.56
N ALA A 48 -10.03 8.26 -6.79
CA ALA A 48 -9.37 7.58 -7.92
C ALA A 48 -8.08 8.31 -8.30
N ALA A 49 -8.15 9.63 -8.46
CA ALA A 49 -6.99 10.46 -8.80
C ALA A 49 -5.88 10.39 -7.74
N CYS A 50 -6.24 10.21 -6.47
CA CYS A 50 -5.28 10.05 -5.37
C CYS A 50 -4.76 8.61 -5.22
N GLY A 51 -5.24 7.65 -6.02
CA GLY A 51 -4.85 6.24 -5.92
C GLY A 51 -5.17 5.60 -4.56
N ILE A 52 -6.28 6.01 -3.92
CA ILE A 52 -6.65 5.56 -2.56
C ILE A 52 -7.32 4.19 -2.62
N HIS A 53 -6.88 3.25 -1.77
CA HIS A 53 -7.57 1.96 -1.59
C HIS A 53 -7.87 1.56 -0.14
N LEU A 54 -7.37 2.32 0.82
CA LEU A 54 -7.76 2.41 2.22
C LEU A 54 -7.86 1.09 3.05
N PRO A 55 -6.73 0.48 3.44
CA PRO A 55 -6.60 -0.32 4.66
C PRO A 55 -6.64 0.48 5.99
N ILE A 56 -7.34 -0.05 6.99
CA ILE A 56 -7.34 0.47 8.37
C ILE A 56 -7.05 -0.68 9.32
N LYS A 57 -6.11 -0.49 10.24
CA LYS A 57 -5.70 -1.51 11.22
C LYS A 57 -5.36 -0.87 12.57
N GLN A 58 -5.78 -1.51 13.66
CA GLN A 58 -5.33 -1.15 14.99
C GLN A 58 -4.00 -1.84 15.33
N GLU A 59 -3.06 -1.07 15.86
CA GLU A 59 -1.77 -1.53 16.37
C GLU A 59 -1.91 -2.05 17.81
N ALA A 60 -0.87 -2.75 18.28
CA ALA A 60 -0.87 -3.37 19.61
C ALA A 60 -1.02 -2.36 20.76
N ASP A 61 -0.60 -1.10 20.56
CA ASP A 61 -0.74 0.00 21.52
C ASP A 61 -2.12 0.66 21.51
N GLY A 62 -3.03 0.22 20.63
CA GLY A 62 -4.37 0.78 20.48
C GLY A 62 -4.46 1.96 19.51
N SER A 63 -3.35 2.43 18.94
CA SER A 63 -3.37 3.41 17.85
C SER A 63 -3.91 2.79 16.56
N VAL A 64 -4.46 3.61 15.67
CA VAL A 64 -5.06 3.14 14.41
C VAL A 64 -4.25 3.67 13.23
N VAL A 65 -3.71 2.77 12.42
CA VAL A 65 -3.07 3.05 11.13
C VAL A 65 -4.13 3.21 10.06
N ILE A 66 -4.03 4.28 9.29
CA ILE A 66 -5.01 4.72 8.27
C ILE A 66 -4.25 5.09 7.00
N GLY A 67 -4.67 4.52 5.88
CA GLY A 67 -4.18 4.83 4.55
C GLY A 67 -4.39 3.64 3.64
N ASP A 68 -3.79 3.52 2.46
CA ASP A 68 -2.88 4.45 1.82
C ASP A 68 -3.46 4.99 0.51
N SER A 69 -2.58 5.74 -0.16
CA SER A 69 -2.68 6.31 -1.49
C SER A 69 -1.45 5.87 -2.27
N HIS A 70 -1.56 5.80 -3.60
CA HIS A 70 -0.44 5.50 -4.48
C HIS A 70 -0.25 6.58 -5.53
N GLN A 71 1.00 6.97 -5.71
CA GLN A 71 1.47 7.78 -6.82
C GLN A 71 2.56 6.99 -7.54
N TYR A 72 2.55 7.05 -8.86
CA TYR A 72 3.55 6.43 -9.72
C TYR A 72 4.27 7.53 -10.48
N ALA A 73 5.59 7.43 -10.56
CA ALA A 73 6.42 8.31 -11.37
C ALA A 73 7.40 7.47 -12.17
N ASP A 74 7.72 7.95 -13.36
CA ASP A 74 8.81 7.41 -14.16
C ASP A 74 10.15 7.66 -13.45
N PRO A 75 11.16 6.78 -13.59
CA PRO A 75 12.52 7.03 -13.11
C PRO A 75 13.09 8.40 -13.50
N ALA A 76 12.74 8.93 -14.68
CA ALA A 76 13.16 10.25 -15.14
C ALA A 76 12.53 11.41 -14.31
N ASP A 77 11.39 11.15 -13.68
CA ASP A 77 10.59 12.14 -12.95
C ASP A 77 10.63 11.93 -11.43
N LEU A 78 11.58 11.14 -10.91
CA LEU A 78 11.67 10.84 -9.47
C LEU A 78 11.79 12.08 -8.59
N SER A 79 12.37 13.17 -9.11
CA SER A 79 12.43 14.46 -8.39
C SER A 79 11.05 15.08 -8.13
N ALA A 80 10.02 14.67 -8.88
CA ALA A 80 8.64 15.08 -8.65
C ALA A 80 7.98 14.33 -7.49
N LEU A 81 8.54 13.19 -7.06
CA LEU A 81 8.07 12.50 -5.86
C LEU A 81 8.71 13.13 -4.62
N GLU A 82 7.93 13.90 -3.89
CA GLU A 82 8.43 14.58 -2.70
C GLU A 82 8.52 13.64 -1.49
N GLU A 83 9.62 13.68 -0.74
CA GLU A 83 9.83 12.93 0.53
C GLU A 83 8.99 13.52 1.68
N ARG A 84 7.72 13.81 1.40
CA ARG A 84 6.75 14.34 2.35
C ARG A 84 5.35 13.85 2.00
N THR A 85 4.46 13.93 2.97
CA THR A 85 3.04 13.62 2.75
C THR A 85 2.30 14.83 2.18
N ASP A 86 1.32 14.57 1.33
CA ASP A 86 0.45 15.58 0.73
C ASP A 86 -0.82 15.80 1.59
N GLY A 87 -1.13 17.05 1.92
CA GLY A 87 -2.26 17.42 2.78
C GLY A 87 -3.64 17.14 2.17
N ASP A 88 -3.78 17.31 0.85
CA ASP A 88 -5.04 17.08 0.15
C ASP A 88 -5.33 15.59 0.04
N ILE A 89 -4.30 14.78 -0.24
CA ILE A 89 -4.39 13.32 -0.24
C ILE A 89 -4.71 12.81 1.17
N ASN A 90 -4.01 13.32 2.19
CA ASN A 90 -4.29 12.97 3.59
C ASN A 90 -5.74 13.31 3.97
N GLY A 91 -6.24 14.48 3.56
CA GLY A 91 -7.62 14.91 3.77
C GLY A 91 -8.63 13.96 3.12
N ALA A 92 -8.40 13.58 1.86
CA ALA A 92 -9.26 12.65 1.14
C ALA A 92 -9.29 11.26 1.80
N ILE A 93 -8.14 10.74 2.24
CA ILE A 93 -8.06 9.49 3.01
C ILE A 93 -8.88 9.59 4.30
N LEU A 94 -8.73 10.67 5.08
CA LEU A 94 -9.42 10.83 6.36
C LEU A 94 -10.93 10.98 6.19
N GLU A 95 -11.37 11.72 5.17
CA GLU A 95 -12.78 11.87 4.84
C GLU A 95 -13.41 10.52 4.47
N TYR A 96 -12.73 9.75 3.61
CA TYR A 96 -13.20 8.43 3.22
C TYR A 96 -13.21 7.45 4.41
N ALA A 97 -12.17 7.46 5.25
CA ALA A 97 -12.10 6.65 6.47
C ALA A 97 -13.24 6.99 7.44
N ARG A 98 -13.55 8.28 7.63
CA ARG A 98 -14.67 8.73 8.45
C ARG A 98 -16.03 8.26 7.92
N SER A 99 -16.17 8.05 6.61
CA SER A 99 -17.43 7.51 6.06
C SER A 99 -17.69 6.05 6.49
N MET A 100 -16.63 5.27 6.73
CA MET A 100 -16.72 3.84 7.04
C MET A 100 -16.58 3.52 8.53
N LEU A 101 -15.85 4.36 9.28
CA LEU A 101 -15.47 4.10 10.66
C LEU A 101 -15.79 5.31 11.55
N ARG A 102 -16.28 5.04 12.76
CA ARG A 102 -16.43 6.04 13.83
C ARG A 102 -15.36 5.77 14.88
N LEU A 103 -14.52 6.77 15.12
CA LEU A 103 -13.52 6.79 16.18
C LEU A 103 -13.83 7.96 17.14
N PRO A 104 -13.54 7.81 18.45
CA PRO A 104 -13.75 8.87 19.43
C PRO A 104 -12.80 10.07 19.20
N SER A 105 -11.64 9.84 18.60
CA SER A 105 -10.70 10.88 18.16
C SER A 105 -10.06 10.50 16.83
N TRP A 106 -9.74 11.52 16.03
CA TRP A 106 -8.97 11.42 14.79
C TRP A 106 -7.63 12.17 14.89
N GLU A 107 -7.20 12.48 16.12
CA GLU A 107 -5.91 13.11 16.38
C GLU A 107 -4.78 12.20 15.88
N LEU A 108 -3.92 12.76 15.03
CA LEU A 108 -2.82 12.05 14.40
C LEU A 108 -1.53 12.27 15.19
N GLN A 109 -0.80 11.20 15.48
CA GLN A 109 0.52 11.28 16.12
C GLN A 109 1.67 11.18 15.10
N SER A 110 1.42 10.60 13.93
CA SER A 110 2.44 10.45 12.90
C SER A 110 1.84 10.33 11.50
N LEU A 111 2.57 10.89 10.54
CA LEU A 111 2.32 10.78 9.10
C LEU A 111 3.61 10.33 8.43
N TRP A 112 3.49 9.47 7.42
CA TRP A 112 4.63 9.01 6.64
C TRP A 112 4.20 8.60 5.22
N ASN A 113 5.17 8.62 4.32
CA ASN A 113 5.09 7.97 3.02
C ASN A 113 6.21 6.92 2.92
N GLY A 114 6.16 6.12 1.86
CA GLY A 114 7.16 5.10 1.58
C GLY A 114 7.34 4.97 0.08
N TYR A 115 8.53 4.56 -0.33
CA TYR A 115 8.91 4.43 -1.73
C TYR A 115 9.12 2.95 -2.04
N TYR A 116 8.44 2.50 -3.08
CA TYR A 116 8.53 1.13 -3.55
C TYR A 116 9.13 1.13 -4.93
N LEU A 117 10.30 0.51 -5.07
CA LEU A 117 10.81 0.17 -6.38
C LEU A 117 9.96 -0.97 -6.94
N VAL A 118 9.41 -0.76 -8.13
CA VAL A 118 8.65 -1.74 -8.89
C VAL A 118 9.26 -1.83 -10.28
N HIS A 119 9.27 -3.04 -10.85
CA HIS A 119 9.67 -3.24 -12.22
C HIS A 119 8.42 -3.27 -13.12
N GLU A 120 8.50 -2.73 -14.33
CA GLU A 120 7.34 -2.60 -15.24
C GLU A 120 6.76 -3.96 -15.63
N ASN A 121 7.64 -4.91 -15.97
CA ASN A 121 7.24 -6.20 -16.53
C ASN A 121 7.41 -7.40 -15.57
N GLU A 122 8.43 -7.38 -14.71
CA GLU A 122 8.76 -8.49 -13.81
C GLU A 122 8.22 -8.24 -12.40
N PRO A 123 7.78 -9.29 -11.68
CA PRO A 123 7.31 -9.16 -10.31
C PRO A 123 8.43 -8.82 -9.31
N ILE A 124 9.67 -9.23 -9.62
CA ILE A 124 10.89 -8.97 -8.87
C ILE A 124 12.01 -8.90 -9.91
N PHE A 125 12.85 -7.88 -9.85
CA PHE A 125 14.03 -7.78 -10.71
C PHE A 125 15.16 -8.64 -10.14
N THR A 126 15.65 -9.57 -10.95
CA THR A 126 16.84 -10.35 -10.64
C THR A 126 17.89 -10.24 -11.75
N ALA A 127 19.15 -10.16 -11.38
CA ALA A 127 20.26 -10.16 -12.34
C ALA A 127 21.50 -10.82 -11.72
N THR A 128 22.31 -11.47 -12.56
CA THR A 128 23.63 -11.97 -12.16
C THR A 128 24.70 -11.29 -13.01
N VAL A 129 25.59 -10.55 -12.38
CA VAL A 129 26.69 -9.83 -13.03
C VAL A 129 27.99 -10.61 -12.82
N GLU A 130 28.69 -10.89 -13.92
CA GLU A 130 29.96 -11.62 -13.95
C GLU A 130 29.95 -12.98 -13.23
N GLY A 131 28.76 -13.60 -13.09
CA GLY A 131 28.59 -14.87 -12.39
C GLY A 131 28.89 -14.83 -10.88
N ARG A 132 29.02 -13.63 -10.29
CA ARG A 132 29.46 -13.46 -8.89
C ARG A 132 28.61 -12.48 -8.09
N ILE A 133 27.94 -11.55 -8.75
CA ILE A 133 27.13 -10.52 -8.11
C ILE A 133 25.67 -10.83 -8.44
N HIS A 134 24.90 -11.19 -7.42
CA HIS A 134 23.48 -11.48 -7.56
C HIS A 134 22.67 -10.29 -7.03
N ILE A 135 21.83 -9.72 -7.89
CA ILE A 135 20.97 -8.59 -7.59
C ILE A 135 19.55 -9.13 -7.46
N VAL A 136 18.88 -8.78 -6.36
CA VAL A 136 17.47 -9.04 -6.11
C VAL A 136 16.83 -7.77 -5.57
N THR A 137 15.93 -7.16 -6.34
CA THR A 137 15.26 -5.91 -5.95
C THR A 137 13.90 -5.77 -6.64
N GLY A 138 13.19 -4.66 -6.43
CA GLY A 138 11.95 -4.37 -7.15
C GLY A 138 10.72 -5.17 -6.68
N ILE A 139 10.77 -5.76 -5.48
CA ILE A 139 9.68 -6.55 -4.89
C ILE A 139 8.41 -5.73 -4.57
N GLY A 140 8.51 -4.40 -4.64
CA GLY A 140 7.40 -3.49 -4.42
C GLY A 140 6.75 -3.59 -3.03
N GLY A 141 5.46 -3.26 -2.97
CA GLY A 141 4.65 -3.26 -1.73
C GLY A 141 4.43 -4.62 -1.07
N LYS A 142 4.95 -5.72 -1.65
CA LYS A 142 4.84 -7.09 -1.11
C LYS A 142 6.07 -7.50 -0.29
N GLY A 143 7.13 -6.70 -0.31
CA GLY A 143 8.43 -7.04 0.27
C GLY A 143 8.41 -7.43 1.74
N MET A 144 7.58 -6.78 2.57
CA MET A 144 7.50 -7.14 3.99
C MET A 144 6.96 -8.56 4.22
N SER A 145 6.01 -9.01 3.39
CA SER A 145 5.37 -10.32 3.54
C SER A 145 6.14 -11.42 2.84
N THR A 146 6.66 -11.16 1.63
CA THR A 146 7.27 -12.19 0.76
C THR A 146 8.79 -12.14 0.75
N GLY A 147 9.39 -11.05 1.26
CA GLY A 147 10.85 -10.84 1.25
C GLY A 147 11.64 -11.94 1.96
N PRO A 148 11.28 -12.37 3.18
CA PRO A 148 12.02 -13.43 3.88
C PRO A 148 12.09 -14.74 3.09
N GLY A 149 10.95 -15.20 2.58
CA GLY A 149 10.89 -16.45 1.80
C GLY A 149 11.64 -16.33 0.47
N TYR A 150 11.53 -15.18 -0.22
CA TYR A 150 12.23 -14.96 -1.48
C TYR A 150 13.74 -14.82 -1.28
N ALA A 151 14.18 -14.20 -0.19
CA ALA A 151 15.58 -14.10 0.16
C ALA A 151 16.19 -15.49 0.40
N GLN A 152 15.51 -16.35 1.16
CA GLN A 152 15.94 -17.73 1.35
C GLN A 152 16.09 -18.47 0.01
N TYR A 153 15.05 -18.46 -0.82
CA TYR A 153 15.06 -19.08 -2.15
C TYR A 153 16.22 -18.57 -3.03
N SER A 154 16.48 -17.25 -3.00
CA SER A 154 17.53 -16.64 -3.80
C SER A 154 18.93 -17.07 -3.35
N VAL A 155 19.17 -17.18 -2.04
CA VAL A 155 20.45 -17.63 -1.48
C VAL A 155 20.67 -19.11 -1.80
N GLU A 156 19.67 -19.96 -1.63
CA GLU A 156 19.76 -21.40 -1.95
C GLU A 156 20.14 -21.60 -3.43
N THR A 157 19.48 -20.88 -4.35
CA THR A 157 19.76 -20.96 -5.80
C THR A 157 21.19 -20.55 -6.18
N VAL A 158 21.86 -19.72 -5.38
CA VAL A 158 23.23 -19.25 -5.63
C VAL A 158 24.29 -20.20 -5.06
N LEU A 159 23.95 -20.95 -4.01
CA LEU A 159 24.88 -21.82 -3.29
C LEU A 159 24.89 -23.28 -3.81
N ASP A 160 23.88 -23.67 -4.59
CA ASP A 160 23.83 -24.95 -5.32
C ASP A 160 24.73 -24.95 -6.57
#